data_AF-A0A257LJA0-F1
#
_entry.id   AF-A0A257LJA0-F1
#
_cell.length_a   1.000
_cell.length_b   1.000
_cell.length_c   1.000
_cell.angle_alpha   90.00
_cell.angle_beta   90.00
_cell.angle_gamma   90.00
#
_symmetry.space_group_name_H-M   'P 1'
#
loop_
_entity.id
_entity.type
_entity.pdbx_description
1 polymer ?
#
loop_
_entity_poly.entity_id
_entity_poly.type
_entity_poly.pdbx_seq_one_letter_code
_entity_poly.pdbx_strand_id
1 'polypeptide(L)'
;MVATPIPPINYPESLPVSGRREEIARALQTHQVVIVCGETGSGKTTQLPKIALEMGRGLGAGGRGLIGHTQPRRIAASSVAKRIAEELNSPLGEVVGFK
;
A
#
# COMPACT_ATOMS: atom_id res chain seq x y z
N MET A 1 -8.34 -18.30 7.61
CA MET A 1 -7.92 -17.92 6.25
C MET A 1 -6.42 -18.02 6.20
N VAL A 2 -5.87 -18.83 5.30
CA VAL A 2 -4.42 -18.92 5.10
C VAL A 2 -4.01 -17.67 4.33
N ALA A 3 -3.02 -16.92 4.82
CA ALA A 3 -2.52 -15.75 4.13
C ALA A 3 -1.81 -16.19 2.84
N THR A 4 -2.17 -15.62 1.69
CA THR A 4 -1.42 -15.80 0.45
C THR A 4 -0.09 -15.04 0.60
N PRO A 5 1.07 -15.72 0.58
CA PRO A 5 2.35 -15.04 0.68
C PRO A 5 2.57 -14.19 -0.57
N ILE A 6 2.93 -12.92 -0.38
CA ILE A 6 3.26 -12.02 -1.48
C ILE A 6 4.73 -12.15 -1.90
N PRO A 7 5.05 -12.01 -3.19
CA PRO A 7 6.40 -11.78 -3.65
C PRO A 7 7.02 -10.52 -3.02
N PRO A 8 8.36 -10.34 -3.09
CA PRO A 8 9.01 -9.12 -2.62
C PRO A 8 8.35 -7.87 -3.21
N ILE A 9 8.04 -6.91 -2.34
CA ILE A 9 7.41 -5.65 -2.75
C ILE A 9 8.48 -4.76 -3.37
N ASN A 10 8.30 -4.44 -4.66
CA ASN A 10 9.17 -3.52 -5.38
C ASN A 10 8.62 -2.10 -5.35
N TYR A 11 9.50 -1.11 -5.20
CA TYR A 11 9.16 0.31 -5.21
C TYR A 11 9.85 1.00 -6.39
N PRO A 12 9.12 1.68 -7.28
CA PRO A 12 9.74 2.44 -8.37
C PRO A 12 10.56 3.61 -7.80
N GLU A 13 11.87 3.62 -8.04
CA GLU A 13 12.79 4.65 -7.51
C GLU A 13 12.47 6.06 -8.00
N SER A 14 11.80 6.18 -9.15
CA SER A 14 11.38 7.46 -9.73
C SER A 14 10.28 8.17 -8.94
N LEU A 15 9.59 7.48 -8.02
CA LEU A 15 8.52 8.08 -7.22
C LEU A 15 9.06 8.67 -5.91
N PRO A 16 8.79 9.95 -5.60
CA PRO A 16 9.23 10.59 -4.37
C PRO A 16 8.87 9.82 -3.08
N VAL A 17 7.69 9.18 -3.04
CA VAL A 17 7.26 8.37 -1.88
C VAL A 17 8.11 7.11 -1.71
N SER A 18 8.57 6.49 -2.80
CA SER A 18 9.46 5.33 -2.75
C SER A 18 10.81 5.69 -2.13
N GLY A 19 11.39 6.82 -2.51
CA GLY A 19 12.66 7.30 -1.95
C GLY A 19 12.60 7.64 -0.46
N ARG A 20 11.40 7.85 0.10
CA ARG A 20 11.17 8.15 1.52
C ARG A 20 10.54 6.99 2.30
N ARG A 21 10.55 5.77 1.76
CA ARG A 21 9.87 4.60 2.38
C ARG A 21 10.27 4.39 3.84
N GLU A 22 11.56 4.50 4.16
CA GLU A 22 12.07 4.23 5.50
C GLU A 22 11.65 5.32 6.50
N GLU A 23 11.67 6.58 6.07
CA GLU A 23 11.18 7.72 6.84
C GLU A 23 9.69 7.55 7.17
N ILE A 24 8.89 7.19 6.16
CA ILE A 24 7.44 6.96 6.30
C ILE A 24 7.16 5.75 7.20
N ALA A 25 7.85 4.63 7.00
CA ALA A 25 7.68 3.44 7.82
C ALA A 25 8.02 3.70 9.29
N ARG A 26 9.11 4.44 9.55
CA ARG A 26 9.47 4.88 10.90
C ARG A 26 8.38 5.77 11.51
N ALA A 27 7.85 6.73 10.76
CA ALA A 27 6.77 7.59 11.23
C ALA A 27 5.50 6.80 11.60
N LEU A 28 5.10 5.83 10.76
CA LEU A 28 3.95 4.93 10.99
C LEU A 28 4.15 3.96 12.16
N GLN A 29 5.41 3.70 12.56
CA GLN A 29 5.72 2.87 13.72
C GLN A 29 5.64 3.68 15.01
N THR A 30 6.07 4.93 14.99
CA THR A 30 6.21 5.77 16.20
C THR A 30 5.00 6.66 16.48
N HIS A 31 4.15 6.92 15.47
CA HIS A 31 2.99 7.78 15.61
C HIS A 31 1.71 7.04 15.21
N GLN A 32 0.67 7.18 16.03
CA GLN A 32 -0.66 6.64 15.72
C GLN A 32 -1.28 7.30 14.49
N VAL A 33 -0.98 8.59 14.26
CA VAL A 33 -1.50 9.37 13.14
C VAL A 33 -0.32 10.07 12.46
N VAL A 34 -0.25 9.93 11.13
CA VAL A 34 0.76 10.57 10.29
C VAL A 34 0.06 11.29 9.15
N ILE A 35 0.46 12.53 8.87
CA ILE A 35 0.01 13.29 7.71
C ILE A 35 1.12 13.26 6.66
N VAL A 36 0.82 12.71 5.48
CA VAL A 36 1.78 12.66 4.37
C VAL A 36 1.34 13.64 3.28
N CYS A 37 2.10 14.71 3.12
CA CYS A 37 1.89 15.71 2.09
C CYS A 37 2.80 15.45 0.88
N GLY A 38 2.30 15.72 -0.32
CA GLY A 38 3.09 15.67 -1.55
C GLY A 38 2.24 16.00 -2.76
N GLU A 39 2.86 16.39 -3.86
CA GLU A 39 2.17 16.74 -5.10
C GLU A 39 1.49 15.54 -5.79
N THR A 40 0.57 15.84 -6.72
CA THR A 40 0.00 14.82 -7.60
C THR A 40 1.12 14.14 -8.38
N GLY A 41 1.08 12.81 -8.51
CA GLY A 41 2.13 12.04 -9.17
C GLY A 41 3.25 11.56 -8.23
N SER A 42 3.31 12.03 -6.98
CA SER A 42 4.38 11.64 -6.05
C SER A 42 4.38 10.16 -5.61
N GLY A 43 3.34 9.39 -5.95
CA GLY A 43 3.20 7.97 -5.62
C GLY A 43 2.41 7.67 -4.33
N LYS A 44 1.85 8.66 -3.63
CA LYS A 44 1.13 8.46 -2.34
C LYS A 44 0.10 7.34 -2.39
N THR A 45 -0.81 7.42 -3.35
CA THR A 45 -1.97 6.52 -3.47
C THR A 45 -1.57 5.06 -3.71
N THR A 46 -0.49 4.82 -4.46
CA THR A 46 -0.07 3.46 -4.82
C THR A 46 0.98 2.89 -3.86
N GLN A 47 1.86 3.73 -3.30
CA GLN A 47 3.00 3.26 -2.51
C GLN A 47 2.73 3.21 -1.00
N LEU A 48 1.92 4.11 -0.43
CA LEU A 48 1.66 4.11 1.03
C LEU A 48 1.00 2.81 1.53
N PRO A 49 0.01 2.22 0.83
CA PRO A 49 -0.55 0.93 1.24
C PRO A 49 0.46 -0.21 1.18
N LYS A 50 1.39 -0.18 0.20
CA LYS A 50 2.47 -1.17 0.06
C LYS A 50 3.47 -1.07 1.21
N ILE A 51 3.84 0.14 1.63
CA ILE A 51 4.69 0.37 2.81
C ILE A 51 4.00 -0.19 4.07
N ALA A 52 2.72 0.13 4.28
CA ALA A 52 1.97 -0.41 5.42
C ALA A 52 1.87 -1.95 5.37
N LEU A 53 1.70 -2.53 4.18
CA LEU A 53 1.68 -3.98 3.99
C LEU A 53 3.02 -4.61 4.36
N GLU A 54 4.13 -4.05 3.87
CA GLU A 54 5.49 -4.49 4.20
C GLU A 54 5.79 -4.45 5.70
N MET A 55 5.23 -3.47 6.42
CA MET A 55 5.31 -3.36 7.88
C MET A 55 4.46 -4.40 8.63
N GLY A 56 3.81 -5.34 7.93
CA GLY A 56 2.97 -6.36 8.55
C GLY A 56 1.61 -5.84 9.03
N ARG A 57 1.10 -4.72 8.48
CA ARG A 57 -0.25 -4.21 8.80
C ARG A 57 -1.37 -4.90 8.02
N GLY A 58 -1.04 -5.78 7.07
CA GLY A 58 -1.99 -6.57 6.30
C GLY A 58 -1.61 -8.06 6.28
N LEU A 59 -2.62 -8.92 6.10
CA LEU A 59 -2.45 -10.38 6.10
C LEU A 59 -1.48 -10.89 5.01
N GLY A 60 -1.49 -10.29 3.81
CA GLY A 60 -0.70 -10.78 2.66
C GLY A 60 0.82 -10.81 2.88
N ALA A 61 1.34 -10.01 3.80
CA ALA A 61 2.76 -10.00 4.19
C ALA A 61 3.05 -10.81 5.47
N GLY A 62 2.14 -11.71 5.88
CA GLY A 62 2.25 -12.42 7.15
C GLY A 62 1.91 -11.56 8.38
N GLY A 63 1.34 -10.38 8.16
CA GLY A 63 0.90 -9.45 9.18
C GLY A 63 -0.45 -9.81 9.81
N ARG A 64 -0.99 -8.90 10.62
CA ARG A 64 -2.33 -9.01 11.21
C ARG A 64 -3.20 -7.83 10.77
N GLY A 65 -4.46 -8.09 10.44
CA GLY A 65 -5.45 -7.05 10.13
C GLY A 65 -5.58 -6.71 8.65
N LEU A 66 -6.25 -5.59 8.38
CA LEU A 66 -6.58 -5.10 7.04
C LEU A 66 -6.14 -3.65 6.88
N ILE A 67 -5.69 -3.29 5.67
CA ILE A 67 -5.35 -1.92 5.31
C ILE A 67 -6.53 -1.33 4.55
N GLY A 68 -7.23 -0.38 5.18
CA GLY A 68 -8.29 0.39 4.53
C GLY A 68 -7.71 1.54 3.74
N HIS A 69 -7.90 1.55 2.42
CA HIS A 69 -7.48 2.66 1.57
C HIS A 69 -8.70 3.33 0.93
N THR A 70 -9.18 4.39 1.58
CA THR A 70 -10.40 5.09 1.15
C THR A 70 -10.13 5.99 -0.05
N GLN A 71 -11.04 5.95 -1.02
CA GLN A 71 -11.02 6.82 -2.19
C GLN A 71 -12.35 7.56 -2.30
N PRO A 72 -12.37 8.86 -2.66
CA PRO A 72 -13.59 9.65 -2.71
C PRO A 72 -14.54 9.23 -3.84
N ARG A 73 -14.03 8.49 -4.84
CA ARG A 73 -14.80 8.04 -6.01
C ARG A 73 -14.65 6.53 -6.19
N ARG A 74 -15.76 5.84 -6.47
CA ARG A 74 -15.77 4.39 -6.73
C ARG A 74 -14.82 3.97 -7.85
N ILE A 75 -14.76 4.74 -8.93
CA ILE A 75 -13.85 4.45 -10.06
C ILE A 75 -12.37 4.55 -9.66
N ALA A 76 -12.03 5.47 -8.74
CA ALA A 76 -10.68 5.60 -8.21
C ALA A 76 -10.34 4.40 -7.31
N ALA A 77 -11.27 3.97 -6.45
CA ALA A 77 -11.09 2.77 -5.62
C ALA A 77 -10.77 1.54 -6.49
N SER A 78 -11.58 1.28 -7.53
CA SER A 78 -11.37 0.13 -8.41
C SER A 78 -10.07 0.22 -9.23
N SER A 79 -9.71 1.42 -9.73
CA SER A 79 -8.51 1.60 -10.55
C SER A 79 -7.23 1.47 -9.71
N VAL A 80 -7.22 2.06 -8.51
CA VAL A 80 -6.10 1.97 -7.57
C VAL A 80 -5.91 0.54 -7.08
N ALA A 81 -6.99 -0.18 -6.74
CA ALA A 81 -6.89 -1.57 -6.31
C ALA A 81 -6.29 -2.47 -7.40
N LYS A 82 -6.72 -2.34 -8.66
CA LYS A 82 -6.14 -3.06 -9.79
C LYS A 82 -4.65 -2.77 -9.95
N ARG A 83 -4.27 -1.49 -9.94
CA ARG A 83 -2.87 -1.08 -10.08
C ARG A 83 -1.99 -1.60 -8.95
N ILE A 84 -2.44 -1.54 -7.70
CA ILE A 84 -1.64 -2.06 -6.57
C ILE A 84 -1.52 -3.58 -6.66
N ALA A 85 -2.57 -4.30 -7.06
CA ALA A 85 -2.52 -5.75 -7.29
C ALA A 85 -1.48 -6.12 -8.37
N GLU A 86 -1.49 -5.40 -9.49
CA GLU A 86 -0.49 -5.53 -10.57
C GLU A 86 0.93 -5.26 -10.06
N GLU A 87 1.16 -4.16 -9.33
CA GLU A 87 2.47 -3.82 -8.76
C GLU A 87 2.96 -4.85 -7.73
N LEU A 88 2.05 -5.59 -7.08
CA LEU A 88 2.36 -6.66 -6.13
C LEU A 88 2.47 -8.04 -6.79
N ASN A 89 2.28 -8.14 -8.12
CA ASN A 89 2.22 -9.41 -8.86
C ASN A 89 1.22 -10.40 -8.23
N SER A 90 0.05 -9.91 -7.83
CA SER A 90 -1.01 -10.70 -7.21
C SER A 90 -2.35 -10.49 -7.94
N PRO A 91 -3.16 -11.54 -8.12
CA PRO A 91 -4.52 -11.38 -8.62
C PRO A 91 -5.35 -10.44 -7.74
N LEU A 92 -6.12 -9.56 -8.38
CA LEU A 92 -7.10 -8.74 -7.68
C LEU A 92 -8.11 -9.65 -6.96
N GLY A 93 -8.33 -9.40 -5.67
CA GLY A 93 -9.20 -10.19 -4.79
C GLY A 93 -8.43 -11.09 -3.81
N GLU A 94 -7.14 -11.33 -4.03
CA GLU A 94 -6.32 -12.11 -3.09
C GLU A 94 -5.72 -11.23 -2.00
N VAL A 95 -4.76 -10.38 -2.37
CA VAL A 95 -4.06 -9.49 -1.43
C VAL A 95 -4.71 -8.11 -1.39
N VAL A 96 -5.18 -7.65 -2.53
CA VAL A 96 -5.79 -6.33 -2.71
C VAL A 96 -7.20 -6.52 -3.24
N GLY A 97 -8.16 -5.84 -2.62
CA GLY A 97 -9.55 -5.81 -3.06
C GLY A 97 -10.14 -4.40 -2.92
N PHE A 98 -11.36 -4.22 -3.39
CA PHE A 98 -12.12 -2.98 -3.19
C PHE A 98 -13.60 -3.30 -2.95
N LYS A 99 -14.31 -2.33 -2.37
CA LYS A 99 -15.76 -2.36 -2.14
C LYS A 99 -16.35 -1.00 -2.51
#